data_AF-A0A7J6PR37-F1
#
_entry.id   AF-A0A7J6PR37-F1
#
_cell.length_a   1.000
_cell.length_b   1.000
_cell.length_c   1.000
_cell.angle_alpha   90.00
_cell.angle_beta   90.00
_cell.angle_gamma   90.00
#
_symmetry.space_group_name_H-M   'P 1'
#
loop_
_entity.id
_entity.type
_entity.pdbx_description
1 polymer ?
#
loop_
_entity_poly.entity_id
_entity_poly.type
_entity_poly.pdbx_seq_one_letter_code
_entity_poly.pdbx_strand_id
1 'polypeptide(L)'
;ESLEHRKIFAYVLTKKDTPAGLVKPRLMVTSLMHSREPEQLRLGGAQWIFYAANLTVIKMCSGLEVIQSLAAGGLAVSLYAIGRLCEDYKKGTDPRTVYLLDTREIWIVPIVNPDGYKVVEDPAMRDVRKNRRDTCPMNPVRSGVDLNRNFGYKWSGQYPKCSEE
;
A
#
# COMPACT_ATOMS: atom_id res chain seq x y z
N GLU A 1 -9.65 13.14 -19.37
CA GLU A 1 -8.70 12.02 -19.21
C GLU A 1 -9.23 11.08 -18.15
N SER A 2 -9.53 9.83 -18.51
CA SER A 2 -9.97 8.82 -17.53
C SER A 2 -8.87 8.64 -16.49
N LEU A 3 -9.23 8.61 -15.21
CA LEU A 3 -8.30 8.29 -14.11
C LEU A 3 -7.80 6.86 -14.30
N GLU A 4 -6.72 6.72 -15.08
CA GLU A 4 -6.12 5.45 -15.45
C GLU A 4 -5.76 4.64 -14.21
N HIS A 5 -6.02 3.34 -14.29
CA HIS A 5 -5.74 2.34 -13.28
C HIS A 5 -4.27 2.39 -12.86
N ARG A 6 -3.96 2.96 -11.67
CA ARG A 6 -2.59 3.00 -11.17
C ARG A 6 -2.25 1.69 -10.46
N LYS A 7 -1.13 1.08 -10.83
CA LYS A 7 -0.63 -0.11 -10.15
C LYS A 7 -0.19 0.23 -8.72
N ILE A 8 -0.53 -0.64 -7.79
CA ILE A 8 -0.01 -0.64 -6.42
C ILE A 8 1.19 -1.59 -6.40
N PHE A 9 2.34 -1.07 -5.99
CA PHE A 9 3.60 -1.82 -5.94
C PHE A 9 3.94 -2.23 -4.52
N ALA A 10 4.43 -3.45 -4.37
CA ALA A 10 5.08 -3.93 -3.17
C ALA A 10 6.58 -4.14 -3.43
N TYR A 11 7.37 -3.72 -2.46
CA TYR A 11 8.79 -4.01 -2.35
C TYR A 11 8.95 -5.19 -1.41
N VAL A 12 9.52 -6.28 -1.91
CA VAL A 12 9.73 -7.52 -1.15
C VAL A 12 11.21 -7.67 -0.87
N LEU A 13 11.56 -7.70 0.42
CA LEU A 13 12.92 -7.91 0.91
C LEU A 13 13.00 -9.30 1.57
N THR A 14 13.89 -10.15 1.09
CA THR A 14 14.09 -11.49 1.65
C THR A 14 15.46 -12.07 1.28
N LYS A 15 16.05 -12.88 2.15
CA LYS A 15 17.12 -13.82 1.81
C LYS A 15 16.65 -15.28 1.83
N LYS A 16 15.50 -15.57 2.44
CA LYS A 16 14.97 -16.92 2.68
C LYS A 16 14.99 -17.82 1.43
N ASP A 17 14.62 -17.27 0.27
CA ASP A 17 14.49 -18.00 -0.99
C ASP A 17 15.57 -17.60 -2.03
N THR A 18 16.69 -17.06 -1.54
CA THR A 18 17.80 -16.65 -2.39
C THR A 18 18.71 -17.86 -2.69
N PRO A 19 19.11 -18.09 -3.96
CA PRO A 19 19.98 -19.21 -4.31
C PRO A 19 21.26 -19.26 -3.47
N ALA A 20 21.70 -20.47 -3.13
CA ALA A 20 22.95 -20.69 -2.40
C ALA A 20 24.13 -20.04 -3.17
N GLY A 21 24.82 -19.10 -2.52
CA GLY A 21 25.93 -18.32 -3.09
C GLY A 21 25.70 -16.81 -3.15
N LEU A 22 24.45 -16.35 -3.06
CA LEU A 22 24.14 -14.92 -2.95
C LEU A 22 24.20 -14.47 -1.48
N VAL A 23 25.21 -13.67 -1.15
CA VAL A 23 25.48 -13.19 0.22
C VAL A 23 24.50 -12.11 0.67
N LYS A 24 23.77 -11.47 -0.26
CA LYS A 24 22.93 -10.29 -0.01
C LYS A 24 21.43 -10.61 -0.19
N PRO A 25 20.54 -9.92 0.55
CA PRO A 25 19.10 -10.06 0.40
C PRO A 25 18.66 -9.51 -0.96
N ARG A 26 17.58 -10.07 -1.50
CA ARG A 26 16.97 -9.60 -2.74
C ARG A 26 15.95 -8.52 -2.42
N LEU A 27 15.99 -7.44 -3.20
CA LEU A 27 14.89 -6.47 -3.30
C LEU A 27 14.15 -6.75 -4.60
N MET A 28 12.90 -7.19 -4.49
CA MET A 28 12.01 -7.43 -5.63
C MET A 28 10.90 -6.39 -5.63
N VAL A 29 10.47 -5.97 -6.81
CA VAL A 29 9.29 -5.12 -6.97
C VAL A 29 8.23 -5.94 -7.67
N THR A 30 7.05 -6.03 -7.07
CA THR A 30 5.90 -6.72 -7.66
C THR A 30 4.68 -5.80 -7.69
N SER A 31 3.86 -5.93 -8.72
CA SER A 31 2.55 -5.29 -8.76
C SER A 31 1.55 -6.18 -8.03
N LEU A 32 0.92 -5.63 -7.00
CA LEU A 32 -0.10 -6.35 -6.23
C LEU A 32 -1.44 -6.33 -6.95
N MET A 33 -1.86 -5.13 -7.35
CA MET A 33 -3.19 -4.84 -7.87
C MET A 33 -3.22 -3.46 -8.53
N HIS A 34 -4.39 -3.02 -8.94
CA HIS A 34 -4.65 -1.67 -9.46
C HIS A 34 -5.54 -0.89 -8.48
N SER A 35 -5.41 0.43 -8.47
CA SER A 35 -6.16 1.35 -7.60
C SER A 35 -7.68 1.28 -7.76
N ARG A 36 -8.12 0.82 -8.95
CA ARG A 36 -9.51 0.49 -9.26
C ARG A 36 -9.55 -0.81 -10.02
N GLU A 37 -10.46 -1.69 -9.65
CA GLU A 37 -10.72 -2.92 -10.36
C GLU A 37 -11.37 -2.60 -11.72
N PRO A 38 -10.84 -3.11 -12.85
CA PRO A 38 -11.49 -2.98 -14.15
C PRO A 38 -12.87 -3.61 -14.09
N GLU A 39 -13.87 -2.96 -14.68
CA GLU A 39 -15.25 -3.46 -14.71
C GLU A 39 -15.34 -4.88 -15.31
N GLN A 40 -14.40 -5.23 -16.19
CA GLN A 40 -14.25 -6.53 -16.85
C GLN A 40 -13.74 -7.67 -15.96
N LEU A 41 -13.22 -7.39 -14.75
CA LEU A 41 -12.70 -8.40 -13.81
C LEU A 41 -13.65 -8.72 -12.64
N ARG A 42 -14.88 -8.15 -12.64
CA ARG A 42 -15.90 -8.35 -11.58
C ARG A 42 -16.55 -9.73 -11.53
N LEU A 43 -16.11 -10.69 -12.34
CA LEU A 43 -16.62 -12.07 -12.31
C LEU A 43 -15.97 -12.84 -11.15
N GLY A 44 -16.66 -12.85 -10.01
CA GLY A 44 -16.35 -13.70 -8.86
C GLY A 44 -15.79 -12.92 -7.69
N GLY A 45 -16.61 -12.73 -6.65
CA GLY A 45 -16.30 -11.97 -5.45
C GLY A 45 -15.06 -12.45 -4.72
N ALA A 46 -13.92 -11.87 -5.06
CA ALA A 46 -12.67 -12.12 -4.39
C ALA A 46 -12.22 -10.83 -3.70
N GLN A 47 -12.80 -10.63 -2.51
CA GLN A 47 -12.32 -9.65 -1.55
C GLN A 47 -10.98 -10.15 -1.02
N TRP A 48 -9.90 -9.88 -1.76
CA TRP A 48 -8.54 -10.26 -1.38
C TRP A 48 -8.02 -9.33 -0.28
N ILE A 49 -8.66 -9.38 0.89
CA ILE A 49 -8.02 -9.00 2.13
C ILE A 49 -6.80 -9.91 2.27
N PHE A 50 -5.65 -9.32 2.53
CA PHE A 50 -4.36 -9.96 2.76
C PHE A 50 -4.38 -10.96 3.95
N TYR A 51 -5.15 -12.05 3.88
CA TYR A 51 -5.00 -13.20 4.77
C TYR A 51 -3.82 -14.04 4.28
N ALA A 52 -2.61 -13.58 4.59
CA ALA A 52 -1.47 -14.50 4.66
C ALA A 52 -1.26 -14.82 6.14
N ALA A 53 -1.80 -15.95 6.59
CA ALA A 53 -1.56 -16.54 7.90
C ALA A 53 -0.16 -17.19 8.01
N ASN A 54 0.78 -16.82 7.14
CA ASN A 54 2.17 -17.25 7.23
C ASN A 54 2.92 -16.32 8.18
N LEU A 55 3.23 -16.83 9.38
CA LEU A 55 3.99 -16.14 10.43
C LEU A 55 5.41 -15.68 9.99
N THR A 56 5.82 -16.01 8.78
CA THR A 56 7.11 -15.62 8.19
C THR A 56 7.06 -14.37 7.31
N VAL A 57 5.90 -13.71 7.16
CA VAL A 57 5.76 -12.49 6.33
C VAL A 57 5.43 -11.28 7.19
N ILE A 58 6.25 -10.23 7.12
CA ILE A 58 5.98 -8.93 7.74
C ILE A 58 5.45 -8.00 6.66
N LYS A 59 4.27 -7.39 6.87
CA LYS A 59 3.66 -6.44 5.94
C LYS A 59 3.64 -5.04 6.53
N MET A 60 4.15 -4.08 5.78
CA MET A 60 4.10 -2.66 6.12
C MET A 60 3.44 -1.91 4.96
N CYS A 61 2.42 -1.10 5.27
CA CYS A 61 1.69 -0.34 4.28
C CYS A 61 1.60 1.13 4.71
N SER A 62 1.69 2.05 3.76
CA SER A 62 1.41 3.47 3.99
C SER A 62 0.49 4.06 2.93
N GLY A 63 -0.11 5.21 3.24
CA GLY A 63 -0.98 5.93 2.30
C GLY A 63 -2.33 5.24 2.07
N LEU A 64 -2.94 4.65 3.10
CA LEU A 64 -4.35 4.23 3.08
C LEU A 64 -5.28 5.45 3.00
N GLU A 65 -4.89 6.51 3.69
CA GLU A 65 -5.50 7.82 3.75
C GLU A 65 -4.44 8.81 3.28
N VAL A 66 -4.81 9.73 2.39
CA VAL A 66 -3.83 10.64 1.80
C VAL A 66 -4.33 12.06 1.92
N ILE A 67 -3.80 12.82 2.85
CA ILE A 67 -3.82 14.29 2.78
C ILE A 67 -2.40 14.75 2.44
N GLN A 68 -2.24 15.91 1.82
CA GLN A 68 -0.92 16.32 1.29
C GLN A 68 0.21 16.25 2.35
N SER A 69 -0.07 16.61 3.60
CA SER A 69 0.89 16.57 4.71
C SER A 69 1.30 15.15 5.14
N LEU A 70 0.42 14.15 4.99
CA LEU A 70 0.69 12.75 5.37
C LEU A 70 1.22 11.90 4.21
N ALA A 71 0.92 12.29 2.97
CA ALA A 71 1.31 11.61 1.75
C ALA A 71 2.84 11.42 1.68
N ALA A 72 3.58 12.52 1.86
CA ALA A 72 5.04 12.52 1.77
C ALA A 72 5.70 11.75 2.93
N GLY A 73 5.14 11.83 4.14
CA GLY A 73 5.72 11.20 5.33
C GLY A 73 5.70 9.67 5.25
N GLY A 74 4.56 9.07 4.92
CA GLY A 74 4.44 7.61 4.83
C GLY A 74 5.31 7.00 3.72
N LEU A 75 5.34 7.64 2.56
CA LEU A 75 6.20 7.23 1.44
C LEU A 75 7.69 7.33 1.84
N ALA A 76 8.11 8.47 2.39
CA ALA A 76 9.49 8.69 2.79
C ALA A 76 9.96 7.69 3.85
N VAL A 77 9.15 7.42 4.87
CA VAL A 77 9.46 6.43 5.91
C VAL A 77 9.57 5.03 5.32
N SER A 78 8.67 4.64 4.40
CA SER A 78 8.72 3.34 3.74
C SER A 78 9.99 3.16 2.91
N LEU A 79 10.37 4.15 2.11
CA LEU A 79 11.59 4.10 1.30
C LEU A 79 12.85 4.15 2.17
N TYR A 80 12.84 4.97 3.22
CA TYR A 80 13.92 5.02 4.20
C TYR A 80 14.10 3.66 4.90
N ALA A 81 13.01 3.02 5.33
CA ALA A 81 13.05 1.71 5.96
C ALA A 81 13.64 0.65 5.02
N ILE A 82 13.24 0.62 3.74
CA ILE A 82 13.84 -0.26 2.72
C ILE A 82 15.36 -0.05 2.64
N GLY A 83 15.79 1.20 2.48
CA GLY A 83 17.22 1.53 2.39
C GLY A 83 17.98 1.13 3.64
N ARG A 84 17.42 1.42 4.82
CA ARG A 84 18.03 1.14 6.11
C ARG A 84 18.17 -0.35 6.37
N LEU A 85 17.15 -1.16 6.11
CA LEU A 85 17.19 -2.61 6.23
C LEU A 85 18.27 -3.22 5.33
N CYS A 86 18.36 -2.77 4.08
CA CYS A 86 19.40 -3.22 3.15
C CYS A 86 20.82 -2.86 3.62
N GLU A 87 21.00 -1.64 4.14
CA GLU A 87 22.30 -1.15 4.60
C GLU A 87 22.76 -1.87 5.87
N ASP A 88 21.87 -2.02 6.85
CA ASP A 88 22.14 -2.72 8.11
C ASP A 88 22.46 -4.19 7.88
N TYR A 89 21.74 -4.84 6.97
CA TYR A 89 22.06 -6.20 6.57
C TYR A 89 23.45 -6.28 5.94
N LYS A 90 23.76 -5.40 4.97
CA LYS A 90 25.05 -5.40 4.26
C LYS A 90 26.22 -5.20 5.21
N LYS A 91 26.06 -4.34 6.22
CA LYS A 91 27.09 -4.07 7.22
C LYS A 91 27.16 -5.15 8.31
N GLY A 92 26.11 -5.96 8.49
CA GLY A 92 26.00 -6.91 9.59
C GLY A 92 25.97 -6.25 10.97
N THR A 93 25.63 -4.95 11.03
CA THR A 93 25.73 -4.13 12.23
C THR A 93 24.61 -4.38 13.23
N ASP A 94 23.44 -4.82 12.76
CA ASP A 94 22.32 -5.20 13.63
C ASP A 94 21.94 -6.68 13.43
N PRO A 95 22.26 -7.55 14.41
CA PRO A 95 21.88 -8.97 14.36
C PRO A 95 20.38 -9.21 14.18
N ARG A 96 19.53 -8.27 14.62
CA ARG A 96 18.07 -8.39 14.46
C ARG A 96 17.66 -8.22 13.01
N THR A 97 18.25 -7.26 12.30
CA THR A 97 18.00 -7.06 10.86
C THR A 97 18.44 -8.26 10.05
N VAL A 98 19.61 -8.83 10.38
CA VAL A 98 20.11 -10.06 9.75
C VAL A 98 19.14 -11.21 9.98
N TYR A 99 18.76 -11.47 11.24
CA TYR A 99 17.81 -12.51 11.59
C TYR A 99 16.45 -12.33 10.89
N LEU A 100 15.92 -11.11 10.84
CA LEU A 100 14.65 -10.82 10.18
C LEU A 100 14.70 -11.15 8.69
N LEU A 101 15.71 -10.67 7.96
CA LEU A 101 15.80 -10.89 6.51
C LEU A 101 16.21 -12.33 6.13
N ASP A 102 16.89 -13.04 7.01
CA ASP A 102 17.25 -14.45 6.82
C ASP A 102 16.06 -15.39 7.03
N THR A 103 15.15 -15.06 7.96
CA THR A 103 14.06 -15.95 8.36
C THR A 103 12.68 -15.56 7.83
N ARG A 104 12.52 -14.31 7.37
CA ARG A 104 11.23 -13.74 6.97
C ARG A 104 11.32 -13.03 5.64
N GLU A 105 10.16 -12.88 5.02
CA GLU A 105 9.94 -11.94 3.93
C GLU A 105 9.33 -10.65 4.48
N ILE A 106 9.86 -9.51 4.05
CA ILE A 106 9.32 -8.20 4.42
C ILE A 106 8.72 -7.58 3.17
N TRP A 107 7.41 -7.34 3.21
CA TRP A 107 6.64 -6.71 2.15
C TRP A 107 6.30 -5.29 2.56
N ILE A 108 6.78 -4.31 1.79
CA ILE A 108 6.54 -2.89 2.02
C ILE A 108 5.74 -2.34 0.85
N VAL A 109 4.57 -1.77 1.12
CA VAL A 109 3.67 -1.14 0.15
C VAL A 109 3.63 0.37 0.45
N PRO A 110 4.47 1.18 -0.20
CA PRO A 110 4.62 2.59 0.18
C PRO A 110 3.38 3.43 -0.10
N ILE A 111 2.60 3.07 -1.12
CA ILE A 111 1.39 3.80 -1.50
C ILE A 111 0.28 2.81 -1.79
N VAL A 112 -0.68 2.70 -0.86
CA VAL A 112 -1.90 1.90 -1.05
C VAL A 112 -2.97 2.66 -1.86
N ASN A 113 -3.05 3.98 -1.72
CA ASN A 113 -4.01 4.83 -2.46
C ASN A 113 -3.29 5.75 -3.48
N PRO A 114 -2.80 5.22 -4.62
CA PRO A 114 -2.06 6.03 -5.59
C PRO A 114 -2.96 7.05 -6.31
N ASP A 115 -4.26 6.81 -6.38
CA ASP A 115 -5.23 7.76 -6.94
C ASP A 115 -5.40 8.98 -6.02
N GLY A 116 -5.59 8.76 -4.72
CA GLY A 116 -5.65 9.84 -3.73
C GLY A 116 -4.34 10.62 -3.68
N TYR A 117 -3.21 9.92 -3.73
CA TYR A 117 -1.88 10.53 -3.80
C TYR A 117 -1.72 11.49 -4.98
N LYS A 118 -2.19 11.11 -6.17
CA LYS A 118 -2.12 12.02 -7.32
C LYS A 118 -3.04 13.22 -7.16
N VAL A 119 -4.23 13.03 -6.58
CA VAL A 119 -5.23 14.10 -6.47
C VAL A 119 -4.82 15.18 -5.48
N VAL A 120 -4.13 14.84 -4.39
CA VAL A 120 -3.65 15.85 -3.42
C VAL A 120 -2.50 16.72 -3.94
N GLU A 121 -1.93 16.42 -5.11
CA GLU A 121 -1.00 17.32 -5.80
C GLU A 121 -1.71 18.58 -6.32
N ASP A 122 -3.03 18.50 -6.58
CA ASP A 122 -3.86 19.63 -6.92
C ASP A 122 -4.13 20.49 -5.66
N PRO A 123 -3.78 21.79 -5.66
CA PRO A 123 -4.08 22.70 -4.55
C PRO A 123 -5.54 22.74 -4.12
N ALA A 124 -6.50 22.47 -5.01
CA ALA A 124 -7.93 22.45 -4.70
C ALA A 124 -8.38 21.18 -3.96
N MET A 125 -7.51 20.17 -3.88
CA MET A 125 -7.87 18.81 -3.42
C MET A 125 -6.91 18.28 -2.33
N ARG A 126 -6.16 19.17 -1.66
CA ARG A 126 -5.11 18.80 -0.68
C ARG A 126 -5.61 17.97 0.51
N ASP A 127 -6.89 18.12 0.83
CA ASP A 127 -7.55 17.48 1.97
C ASP A 127 -8.31 16.20 1.58
N VAL A 128 -8.27 15.79 0.30
CA VAL A 128 -8.97 14.60 -0.19
C VAL A 128 -8.30 13.32 0.31
N ARG A 129 -8.90 12.71 1.34
CA ARG A 129 -8.35 11.53 2.02
C ARG A 129 -8.63 10.20 1.32
N LYS A 130 -9.82 10.09 0.74
CA LYS A 130 -10.39 8.84 0.20
C LYS A 130 -9.72 8.41 -1.11
N ASN A 131 -10.02 7.21 -1.57
CA ASN A 131 -9.73 6.86 -2.96
C ASN A 131 -10.60 7.72 -3.91
N ARG A 132 -10.44 7.56 -5.22
CA ARG A 132 -11.14 8.40 -6.20
C ARG A 132 -12.26 7.67 -6.95
N ARG A 133 -12.82 6.61 -6.34
CA ARG A 133 -13.99 5.90 -6.87
C ARG A 133 -15.15 6.88 -6.99
N ASP A 134 -15.86 6.86 -8.11
CA ASP A 134 -17.05 7.69 -8.28
C ASP A 134 -18.21 7.13 -7.44
N THR A 135 -18.44 7.77 -6.30
CA THR A 135 -19.49 7.39 -5.33
C THR A 135 -20.45 8.53 -5.05
N CYS A 136 -20.04 9.78 -5.28
CA CYS A 136 -20.80 10.98 -5.00
C CYS A 136 -20.89 11.87 -6.27
N PRO A 137 -21.83 11.57 -7.19
CA PRO A 137 -21.98 12.34 -8.43
C PRO A 137 -22.30 13.82 -8.20
N MET A 138 -23.00 14.13 -7.11
CA MET A 138 -23.37 15.51 -6.75
C MET A 138 -22.19 16.34 -6.24
N ASN A 139 -21.12 15.69 -5.76
CA ASN A 139 -19.92 16.37 -5.29
C ASN A 139 -18.68 15.52 -5.62
N PRO A 140 -18.09 15.70 -6.82
CA PRO A 140 -16.93 14.94 -7.25
C PRO A 140 -15.70 15.09 -6.34
N VAL A 141 -15.56 16.20 -5.62
CA VAL A 141 -14.49 16.39 -4.62
C VAL A 141 -14.63 15.32 -3.52
N ARG A 142 -15.86 15.11 -3.04
CA ARG A 142 -16.21 14.13 -1.99
C ARG A 142 -16.39 12.70 -2.50
N SER A 143 -16.21 12.45 -3.79
CA SER A 143 -16.23 11.07 -4.30
C SER A 143 -15.07 10.27 -3.75
N GLY A 144 -15.33 9.01 -3.44
CA GLY A 144 -14.35 8.09 -2.90
C GLY A 144 -14.91 7.19 -1.81
N VAL A 145 -14.16 6.13 -1.56
CA VAL A 145 -14.30 5.23 -0.41
C VAL A 145 -13.12 5.46 0.53
N ASP A 146 -13.41 5.58 1.82
CA ASP A 146 -12.38 5.52 2.84
C ASP A 146 -11.82 4.09 2.95
N LEU A 147 -10.58 3.91 2.52
CA LEU A 147 -9.91 2.61 2.55
C LEU A 147 -9.71 2.09 3.98
N ASN A 148 -9.62 2.98 4.98
CA ASN A 148 -9.44 2.64 6.39
C ASN A 148 -10.76 2.36 7.14
N ARG A 149 -11.90 2.40 6.44
CA ARG A 149 -13.21 1.95 6.94
C ARG A 149 -13.83 0.85 6.06
N ASN A 150 -13.10 0.41 5.05
CA ASN A 150 -13.55 -0.59 4.08
C ASN A 150 -12.99 -2.01 4.36
N PHE A 151 -12.58 -2.30 5.59
CA PHE A 151 -12.20 -3.63 6.04
C PHE A 151 -13.43 -4.38 6.56
N GLY A 152 -13.52 -5.69 6.32
CA GLY A 152 -14.65 -6.52 6.75
C GLY A 152 -14.77 -6.75 8.27
N TYR A 153 -13.96 -6.06 9.08
CA TYR A 153 -13.98 -6.17 10.53
C TYR A 153 -14.90 -5.10 11.14
N LYS A 154 -15.91 -5.53 11.91
CA LYS A 154 -16.93 -4.65 12.53
C LYS A 154 -17.52 -3.63 11.54
N TRP A 155 -17.79 -4.08 10.32
CA TRP A 155 -18.30 -3.22 9.26
C TRP A 155 -19.77 -2.85 9.52
N SER A 156 -20.10 -1.56 9.56
CA SER A 156 -21.46 -1.07 9.84
C SER A 156 -22.23 -0.68 8.57
N GLY A 157 -21.57 -0.45 7.44
CA GLY A 157 -22.20 -0.11 6.14
C GLY A 157 -23.01 1.20 6.12
N GLN A 158 -23.04 1.97 7.22
CA GLN A 158 -23.91 3.13 7.41
C GLN A 158 -23.21 4.46 7.08
N TYR A 159 -22.41 4.49 6.02
CA TYR A 159 -21.72 5.71 5.59
C TYR A 159 -22.44 6.34 4.39
N PRO A 160 -22.88 7.61 4.47
CA PRO A 160 -23.42 8.34 3.33
C PRO A 160 -22.42 8.36 2.16
N LYS A 161 -22.89 8.23 0.92
CA LYS A 161 -21.98 8.16 -0.25
C LYS A 161 -21.04 9.37 -0.41
N CYS A 162 -21.46 10.53 0.10
CA CYS A 162 -20.75 11.80 0.06
C CYS A 162 -20.11 12.19 1.41
N SER A 163 -20.09 11.30 2.41
CA SER A 163 -19.32 11.54 3.65
C SER A 163 -17.83 11.32 3.42
N GLU A 164 -17.01 11.92 4.27
CA GLU A 164 -15.58 11.63 4.28
C GLU A 164 -15.25 10.27 4.89
N GLU A 165 -16.19 9.69 5.66
CA GLU A 165 -16.13 8.34 6.20
C GLU A 165 -16.76 7.30 5.26
#